data_AF-A0AAN8GLI6-F1
#
_entry.id   AF-A0AAN8GLI6-F1
#
_cell.length_a   1.000
_cell.length_b   1.000
_cell.length_c   1.000
_cell.angle_alpha   90.00
_cell.angle_beta   90.00
_cell.angle_gamma   90.00
#
_symmetry.space_group_name_H-M   'P 1'
#
loop_
_entity.id
_entity.type
_entity.pdbx_description
1 polymer ?
#
loop_
_entity_poly.entity_id
_entity_poly.type
_entity_poly.pdbx_seq_one_letter_code
_entity_poly.pdbx_strand_id
1 'polypeptide(L)'
;MSPFLRFFSQICRLQRHLSAGEHQQDLFQDQPTMFVSQHSQPPTQSLEELIELCGGTVCKTVRQAGICIGKYSGRRPEGSRVLSEQWVLDSIMHLKRLSYDNYDLE
;
A
#
# COMPACT_ATOMS: atom_id res chain seq x y z
N MET A 1 11.02 21.63 -1.14
CA MET A 1 11.51 20.24 -0.98
C MET A 1 10.40 19.30 -1.43
N SER A 2 10.59 18.55 -2.52
CA SER A 2 9.55 17.70 -3.08
C SER A 2 9.11 16.63 -2.07
N PRO A 3 7.80 16.40 -1.85
CA PRO A 3 7.28 15.38 -0.92
C PRO A 3 7.83 13.97 -1.21
N PHE A 4 8.19 13.70 -2.46
CA PHE A 4 8.86 12.48 -2.91
C PHE A 4 10.17 12.18 -2.16
N LEU A 5 11.03 13.17 -1.93
CA LEU A 5 12.33 12.97 -1.24
C LEU A 5 12.16 12.64 0.25
N ARG A 6 11.12 13.18 0.89
CA ARG A 6 10.79 12.83 2.29
C ARG A 6 10.35 11.37 2.39
N PHE A 7 9.54 10.94 1.44
CA PHE A 7 9.04 9.57 1.40
C PHE A 7 10.19 8.55 1.27
N PHE A 8 11.09 8.72 0.28
CA PHE A 8 12.28 7.86 0.14
C PHE A 8 13.15 7.83 1.39
N SER A 9 13.31 8.95 2.09
CA SER A 9 14.09 8.97 3.35
C SER A 9 13.46 8.14 4.46
N GLN A 10 12.12 8.08 4.52
CA GLN A 10 11.38 7.25 5.46
C GLN A 10 11.41 5.78 5.06
N ILE A 11 11.34 5.45 3.77
CA ILE A 11 11.51 4.08 3.27
C ILE A 11 12.90 3.56 3.61
N CYS A 12 13.95 4.35 3.39
CA CYS A 12 15.30 3.96 3.76
C CYS A 12 15.45 3.73 5.27
N ARG A 13 14.71 4.46 6.11
CA ARG A 13 14.66 4.21 7.56
C ARG A 13 13.89 2.92 7.87
N LEU A 14 12.73 2.71 7.26
CA LEU A 14 11.94 1.49 7.38
C LEU A 14 12.74 0.26 6.95
N GLN A 15 13.30 0.25 5.74
CA GLN A 15 14.16 -0.84 5.26
C GLN A 15 15.38 -1.06 6.15
N ARG A 16 16.00 -0.02 6.70
CA ARG A 16 17.14 -0.16 7.62
C ARG A 16 16.72 -0.76 8.97
N HIS A 17 15.56 -0.38 9.51
CA HIS A 17 15.02 -0.96 10.74
C HIS A 17 14.52 -2.40 10.54
N LEU A 18 13.87 -2.69 9.40
CA LEU A 18 13.44 -4.03 9.00
C LEU A 18 14.64 -4.95 8.77
N SER A 19 15.68 -4.45 8.07
CA SER A 19 16.93 -5.19 7.84
C SER A 19 17.74 -5.43 9.11
N ALA A 20 17.49 -4.66 10.18
CA ALA A 20 18.12 -4.86 11.49
C ALA A 20 17.36 -5.86 12.38
N GLY A 21 16.24 -6.44 11.91
CA GLY A 21 15.50 -7.49 12.62
C GLY A 21 14.67 -7.01 13.83
N GLU A 22 14.55 -5.71 14.06
CA GLU A 22 14.02 -5.17 15.33
C GLU A 22 12.50 -4.91 15.37
N HIS A 23 11.80 -4.93 14.24
CA HIS A 23 10.32 -4.94 14.22
C HIS A 23 9.86 -5.18 12.79
N GLN A 24 9.32 -6.37 12.49
CA GLN A 24 8.53 -6.55 11.28
C GLN A 24 7.29 -5.66 11.44
N GLN A 25 7.13 -4.65 10.59
CA GLN A 25 5.94 -3.80 10.65
C GLN A 25 4.81 -4.59 10.03
N ASP A 26 4.03 -5.30 10.84
CA ASP A 26 2.87 -6.08 10.40
C ASP A 26 1.64 -5.20 10.13
N LEU A 27 1.88 -3.98 9.58
CA LEU A 27 0.89 -2.93 9.39
C LEU A 27 -0.31 -3.39 8.54
N PHE A 28 -0.04 -4.25 7.57
CA PHE A 28 -1.00 -4.76 6.62
C PHE A 28 -1.23 -6.29 6.73
N GLN A 29 -0.76 -6.95 7.79
CA GLN A 29 -0.82 -8.42 7.94
C GLN A 29 -2.24 -9.01 7.89
N ASP A 30 -3.23 -8.29 8.44
CA ASP A 30 -4.63 -8.71 8.44
C ASP A 30 -5.46 -8.03 7.34
N GLN A 31 -4.81 -7.54 6.29
CA GLN A 31 -5.52 -6.90 5.19
C GLN A 31 -5.85 -7.92 4.10
N PRO A 32 -7.02 -7.78 3.44
CA PRO A 32 -7.29 -8.52 2.23
C PRO A 32 -6.18 -8.31 1.21
N THR A 33 -5.95 -9.33 0.38
CA THR A 33 -4.96 -9.25 -0.70
C THR A 33 -5.20 -8.02 -1.57
N MET A 34 -4.12 -7.28 -1.83
CA MET A 34 -4.15 -6.01 -2.54
C MET A 34 -3.75 -6.19 -4.00
N PHE A 35 -4.40 -5.47 -4.90
CA PHE A 35 -3.94 -5.29 -6.27
C PHE A 35 -3.55 -3.84 -6.47
N VAL A 36 -2.37 -3.57 -7.03
CA VAL A 36 -1.93 -2.21 -7.32
C VAL A 36 -2.19 -1.89 -8.80
N SER A 37 -2.88 -0.77 -9.05
CA SER A 37 -3.18 -0.31 -10.40
C SER A 37 -1.90 0.04 -11.16
N GLN A 38 -1.82 -0.35 -12.44
CA GLN A 38 -0.63 -0.10 -13.29
C GLN A 38 -0.31 1.39 -13.48
N HIS A 39 -1.31 2.25 -13.29
CA HIS A 39 -1.18 3.70 -13.42
C HIS A 39 -0.95 4.39 -12.07
N SER A 40 -0.59 3.64 -11.03
CA SER A 40 -0.42 4.19 -9.69
C SER A 40 0.73 5.20 -9.61
N GLN A 41 0.60 6.14 -8.68
CA GLN A 41 1.70 7.02 -8.29
C GLN A 41 1.87 6.99 -6.76
N PRO A 42 3.00 6.48 -6.22
CA PRO A 42 4.24 6.03 -6.90
C PRO A 42 4.07 4.77 -7.79
N PRO A 43 5.08 4.43 -8.62
CA PRO A 43 4.99 3.30 -9.56
C PRO A 43 4.61 1.99 -8.88
N THR A 44 3.79 1.19 -9.58
CA THR A 44 3.21 -0.09 -9.12
C THR A 44 4.20 -0.94 -8.31
N GLN A 45 5.35 -1.26 -8.90
CA GLN A 45 6.35 -2.12 -8.26
C GLN A 45 6.84 -1.57 -6.92
N SER A 46 7.13 -0.27 -6.86
CA SER A 46 7.60 0.35 -5.61
C SER A 46 6.51 0.33 -4.53
N LEU A 47 5.24 0.47 -4.92
CA LEU A 47 4.12 0.42 -3.98
C LEU A 47 3.85 -1.01 -3.52
N GLU A 48 3.98 -2.00 -4.41
CA GLU A 48 3.90 -3.43 -4.07
C GLU A 48 4.98 -3.83 -3.07
N GLU A 49 6.24 -3.48 -3.33
CA GLU A 49 7.36 -3.74 -2.43
C GLU A 49 7.11 -3.13 -1.04
N LEU A 50 6.49 -1.96 -0.96
CA LEU A 50 6.17 -1.33 0.32
C LEU A 50 5.08 -2.05 1.10
N ILE A 51 4.04 -2.48 0.40
CA ILE A 51 2.96 -3.25 1.01
C ILE A 51 3.52 -4.54 1.58
N GLU A 52 4.35 -5.27 0.82
CA GLU A 52 4.99 -6.52 1.25
C GLU A 52 5.94 -6.31 2.43
N LEU A 53 6.80 -5.28 2.39
CA LEU A 53 7.69 -4.94 3.51
C LEU A 53 6.95 -4.59 4.79
N CYS A 54 5.71 -4.11 4.68
CA CYS A 54 4.83 -3.79 5.80
C CYS A 54 3.82 -4.91 6.11
N GLY A 55 4.16 -6.16 5.75
CA GLY A 55 3.40 -7.36 6.09
C GLY A 55 2.14 -7.60 5.25
N GLY A 56 1.89 -6.79 4.23
CA GLY A 56 0.74 -6.94 3.34
C GLY A 56 0.96 -7.99 2.27
N THR A 57 -0.11 -8.46 1.65
CA THR A 57 -0.05 -9.40 0.51
C THR A 57 -0.53 -8.71 -0.76
N VAL A 58 0.27 -8.78 -1.82
CA VAL A 58 -0.10 -8.28 -3.15
C VAL A 58 -0.42 -9.41 -4.12
N CYS A 59 -1.29 -9.14 -5.10
CA CYS A 59 -1.65 -10.07 -6.16
C CYS A 59 -1.53 -9.42 -7.53
N LYS A 60 -1.28 -10.25 -8.54
CA LYS A 60 -1.11 -9.81 -9.93
C LYS A 60 -2.44 -9.59 -10.66
N THR A 61 -3.56 -10.00 -10.07
CA THR A 61 -4.86 -9.95 -10.73
C THR A 61 -5.94 -9.40 -9.81
N VAL A 62 -6.72 -8.47 -10.33
CA VAL A 62 -7.85 -7.83 -9.62
C VAL A 62 -8.90 -8.84 -9.13
N ARG A 63 -9.05 -9.98 -9.80
CA ARG A 63 -10.04 -11.01 -9.43
C ARG A 63 -9.77 -11.65 -8.07
N GLN A 64 -8.53 -11.58 -7.59
CA GLN A 64 -8.12 -12.12 -6.30
C GLN A 64 -8.02 -11.03 -5.23
N ALA A 65 -8.23 -9.77 -5.61
CA ALA A 65 -8.04 -8.63 -4.74
C ALA A 65 -9.29 -8.36 -3.91
N GLY A 66 -9.12 -8.24 -2.59
CA GLY A 66 -10.13 -7.63 -1.72
C GLY A 66 -10.00 -6.10 -1.68
N ILE A 67 -8.82 -5.57 -2.00
CA ILE A 67 -8.54 -4.14 -2.08
C ILE A 67 -7.79 -3.83 -3.38
N CYS A 68 -8.24 -2.84 -4.14
CA CYS A 68 -7.49 -2.25 -5.24
C CYS A 68 -6.89 -0.92 -4.80
N ILE A 69 -5.59 -0.73 -5.04
CA ILE A 69 -4.86 0.49 -4.72
C ILE A 69 -4.62 1.28 -6.01
N GLY A 70 -5.04 2.54 -6.01
CA GLY A 70 -5.04 3.43 -7.17
C GLY A 70 -6.31 3.29 -8.02
N LYS A 71 -6.52 4.27 -8.91
CA LYS A 71 -7.70 4.30 -9.78
C LYS A 71 -7.78 3.05 -10.65
N TYR A 72 -8.94 2.39 -10.63
CA TYR A 72 -9.22 1.22 -11.46
C TYR A 72 -10.68 1.21 -11.92
N SER A 73 -10.90 1.14 -13.25
CA SER A 73 -12.22 1.22 -13.88
C SER A 73 -12.74 -0.10 -14.45
N GLY A 74 -12.03 -1.22 -14.22
CA GLY A 74 -12.44 -2.54 -14.69
C GLY A 74 -13.41 -3.25 -13.75
N ARG A 75 -13.84 -4.45 -14.14
CA ARG A 75 -14.65 -5.32 -13.28
C ARG A 75 -13.82 -5.81 -12.09
N ARG A 76 -14.41 -5.77 -10.89
CA ARG A 76 -13.80 -6.24 -9.64
C ARG A 76 -14.72 -7.24 -8.94
N PRO A 77 -14.20 -8.06 -8.01
CA PRO A 77 -15.03 -8.92 -7.17
C PRO A 77 -16.04 -8.12 -6.34
N GLU A 78 -17.21 -8.70 -6.07
CA GLU A 78 -18.18 -8.10 -5.15
C GLU A 78 -17.56 -7.98 -3.75
N GLY A 79 -17.81 -6.84 -3.09
CA GLY A 79 -17.22 -6.54 -1.78
C GLY A 79 -15.74 -6.10 -1.82
N SER A 80 -15.11 -6.04 -3.00
CA SER A 80 -13.80 -5.40 -3.14
C SER A 80 -13.91 -3.88 -3.02
N ARG A 81 -12.88 -3.26 -2.45
CA ARG A 81 -12.81 -1.80 -2.25
C ARG A 81 -11.72 -1.18 -3.11
N VAL A 82 -11.89 0.06 -3.54
CA VAL A 82 -10.85 0.82 -4.23
C VAL A 82 -10.39 1.98 -3.37
N LEU A 83 -9.10 1.98 -3.05
CA LEU A 83 -8.46 3.02 -2.26
C LEU A 83 -7.45 3.77 -3.10
N SER A 84 -7.24 5.04 -2.78
CA SER A 84 -6.11 5.81 -3.31
C SER A 84 -4.78 5.27 -2.78
N GLU A 85 -3.72 5.50 -3.54
CA GLU A 85 -2.33 5.20 -3.15
C GLU A 85 -1.96 5.86 -1.83
N GLN A 86 -2.56 7.03 -1.54
CA GLN A 86 -2.32 7.79 -0.32
C GLN A 86 -2.62 6.99 0.95
N TRP A 87 -3.58 6.06 0.92
CA TRP A 87 -3.86 5.23 2.09
C TRP A 87 -2.63 4.42 2.54
N VAL A 88 -1.91 3.84 1.57
CA VAL A 88 -0.68 3.08 1.83
C VAL A 88 0.40 4.03 2.33
N LEU A 89 0.62 5.14 1.62
CA LEU A 89 1.69 6.09 1.92
C LEU A 89 1.51 6.71 3.31
N ASP A 90 0.30 7.17 3.63
CA ASP A 90 -0.01 7.80 4.91
C ASP A 90 0.00 6.78 6.05
N SER A 91 -0.49 5.55 5.82
CA SER A 91 -0.42 4.50 6.85
C SER A 91 1.02 4.17 7.22
N ILE A 92 1.91 4.11 6.24
CA ILE A 92 3.36 3.92 6.45
C ILE A 92 3.96 5.17 7.11
N MET A 93 3.60 6.36 6.66
CA MET A 93 4.12 7.62 7.22
C MET A 93 3.77 7.79 8.69
N HIS A 94 2.55 7.42 9.08
CA HIS A 94 2.05 7.48 10.45
C HIS A 94 2.36 6.22 11.27
N LEU A 95 2.96 5.20 10.65
CA LEU A 95 3.23 3.89 11.25
C LEU A 95 1.97 3.29 11.90
N LYS A 96 0.81 3.49 11.26
CA LYS A 96 -0.50 3.11 11.77
C LYS A 96 -1.45 2.81 10.61
N ARG A 97 -2.20 1.72 10.71
CA ARG A 97 -3.26 1.39 9.74
C ARG A 97 -4.38 2.43 9.85
N LEU A 98 -4.51 3.27 8.82
CA LEU A 98 -5.55 4.31 8.77
C LEU A 98 -6.89 3.71 8.30
N SER A 99 -8.00 4.37 8.67
CA SER A 99 -9.31 4.00 8.14
C SER A 99 -9.37 4.19 6.63
N TYR A 100 -10.20 3.41 5.96
CA TYR A 100 -10.41 3.49 4.51
C TYR A 100 -11.21 4.72 4.10
N ASP A 101 -12.08 5.26 4.97
CA ASP A 101 -13.15 6.19 4.61
C ASP A 101 -12.65 7.47 3.90
N ASN A 102 -11.47 7.97 4.26
CA ASN A 102 -10.89 9.18 3.67
C ASN A 102 -10.11 8.92 2.37
N TYR A 103 -9.97 7.66 2.00
CA TYR A 103 -9.13 7.22 0.88
C TYR A 103 -9.91 6.42 -0.15
N ASP A 104 -11.19 6.15 0.10
CA ASP A 104 -12.07 5.50 -0.85
C ASP A 104 -12.17 6.35 -2.13
N LEU A 105 -12.13 5.67 -3.27
CA LEU A 105 -12.23 6.30 -4.59
C LEU A 105 -13.63 6.13 -5.20
N GLU A 106 -14.57 5.59 -4.43
CA GLU A 106 -15.96 5.35 -4.82
C GLU A 106 -16.99 6.07 -3.92
#